data_AF-A0A7V9JWS5-F1
#
_entry.id   AF-A0A7V9JWS5-F1
#
_cell.length_a   1.000
_cell.length_b   1.000
_cell.length_c   1.000
_cell.angle_alpha   90.00
_cell.angle_beta   90.00
_cell.angle_gamma   90.00
#
_symmetry.space_group_name_H-M   'P 1'
#
loop_
_entity.id
_entity.type
_entity.pdbx_description
1 polymer ?
#
loop_
_entity_poly.entity_id
_entity_poly.type
_entity_poly.pdbx_seq_one_letter_code
_entity_poly.pdbx_strand_id
1 'polypeptide(L)' 'PSRIDVITQIDGVEFEDAWQEYKTIEIENLQIPVIGKTQLLINKQATGRAKDRNDALWLQDEQ' A
#
# COMPACT_ATOMS: atom_id res chain seq x y z
N PRO A 1 19.73 12.48 -6.93
CA PRO A 1 19.62 11.07 -7.36
C PRO A 1 18.44 10.38 -6.67
N SER A 2 17.40 10.04 -7.42
CA SER A 2 16.21 9.36 -6.90
C SER A 2 16.55 7.91 -6.55
N ARG A 3 16.30 7.50 -5.30
CA ARG A 3 16.41 6.09 -4.88
C ARG A 3 15.06 5.42 -5.15
N ILE A 4 15.09 4.27 -5.81
CA ILE A 4 13.92 3.42 -6.05
C ILE A 4 14.23 2.08 -5.39
N ASP A 5 13.39 1.68 -4.45
CA ASP A 5 13.48 0.37 -3.81
C ASP A 5 12.50 -0.57 -4.53
N VAL A 6 13.00 -1.69 -5.04
CA VAL A 6 12.20 -2.73 -5.71
C VAL A 6 12.11 -3.92 -4.77
N ILE A 7 10.91 -4.22 -4.29
CA ILE A 7 10.61 -5.35 -3.41
C ILE A 7 9.54 -6.22 -4.05
N THR A 8 9.65 -7.54 -3.90
CA THR A 8 8.73 -8.52 -4.48
C THR A 8 7.74 -9.09 -3.46
N GLN A 9 7.88 -8.69 -2.20
CA GLN A 9 7.05 -9.17 -1.10
C GLN A 9 6.83 -8.03 -0.11
N ILE A 10 5.64 -8.01 0.47
CA ILE A 10 5.21 -7.04 1.46
C ILE A 10 4.59 -7.80 2.64
N ASP A 11 4.79 -7.34 3.87
CA ASP A 11 4.36 -8.07 5.06
C ASP A 11 2.83 -8.10 5.21
N GLY A 12 2.27 -9.25 5.59
CA GLY A 12 0.85 -9.43 5.92
C GLY A 12 -0.11 -9.41 4.73
N VAL A 13 0.39 -9.37 3.50
CA VAL A 13 -0.42 -9.29 2.29
C VAL A 13 0.13 -10.24 1.23
N GLU A 14 -0.72 -11.15 0.75
CA GLU A 14 -0.40 -11.94 -0.44
C GLU A 14 -0.64 -11.12 -1.71
N PHE A 15 0.19 -11.35 -2.73
CA PHE A 15 0.11 -10.62 -3.99
C PHE A 15 -1.24 -10.81 -4.67
N GLU A 16 -1.79 -12.02 -4.64
CA GLU A 16 -3.06 -12.36 -5.27
C GLU A 16 -4.22 -11.54 -4.68
N ASP A 17 -4.26 -11.39 -3.35
CA ASP A 17 -5.27 -10.58 -2.67
C ASP A 17 -5.12 -9.09 -3.01
N ALA A 18 -3.89 -8.58 -3.00
CA ALA A 18 -3.59 -7.19 -3.38
C ALA A 18 -3.96 -6.89 -4.83
N TRP A 19 -3.78 -7.87 -5.72
CA TRP A 19 -4.06 -7.76 -7.15
C TRP A 19 -5.54 -7.95 -7.49
N GLN A 20 -6.36 -8.45 -6.57
CA GLN A 20 -7.82 -8.46 -6.75
C GLN A 20 -8.44 -7.09 -6.46
N GLU A 21 -7.91 -6.37 -5.47
CA GLU A 21 -8.43 -5.06 -5.03
C GLU A 21 -7.56 -3.85 -5.44
N TYR A 22 -6.68 -3.99 -6.43
CA TYR A 22 -5.87 -2.86 -6.90
C TYR A 22 -6.76 -1.74 -7.46
N LYS A 23 -6.32 -0.51 -7.29
CA LYS A 23 -6.94 0.67 -7.89
C LYS A 23 -6.07 1.18 -9.01
N THR A 24 -6.68 1.53 -10.12
CA THR A 24 -5.97 2.25 -11.19
C THR A 24 -6.13 3.74 -10.96
N ILE A 25 -5.01 4.47 -10.89
CA ILE A 25 -4.99 5.93 -10.87
C ILE A 25 -4.39 6.46 -12.16
N GLU A 26 -4.87 7.61 -12.62
CA GLU A 26 -4.34 8.28 -13.81
C GLU A 26 -3.40 9.41 -13.39
N ILE A 27 -2.13 9.33 -13.77
CA ILE A 27 -1.14 10.38 -13.57
C ILE A 27 -0.44 10.62 -14.89
N GLU A 28 -0.46 11.87 -15.39
CA GLU A 28 0.18 12.24 -16.66
C GLU A 28 -0.26 11.34 -17.85
N ASN A 29 -1.55 11.01 -17.91
CA ASN A 29 -2.17 10.11 -18.89
C ASN A 29 -1.68 8.65 -18.81
N LEU A 30 -0.97 8.26 -17.75
CA LEU A 30 -0.56 6.89 -17.48
C LEU A 30 -1.51 6.26 -16.46
N GLN A 31 -2.00 5.07 -16.79
CA GLN A 31 -2.76 4.23 -15.86
C GLN A 31 -1.79 3.46 -14.97
N ILE A 32 -1.72 3.86 -13.70
CA ILE A 32 -0.82 3.26 -12.71
C ILE A 32 -1.67 2.42 -11.75
N PRO A 33 -1.44 1.08 -11.69
CA PRO A 33 -2.07 0.25 -10.68
C PRO A 33 -1.40 0.50 -9.33
N VAL A 34 -2.21 0.82 -8.32
CA VAL A 34 -1.80 1.00 -6.92
C VAL A 34 -2.57 0.03 -6.04
N ILE A 35 -1.94 -0.40 -4.95
CA ILE A 35 -2.56 -1.29 -3.97
C ILE A 35 -3.84 -0.65 -3.39
N GLY A 36 -4.89 -1.46 -3.20
CA GLY A 36 -6.15 -1.03 -2.60
C GLY A 36 -6.01 -0.56 -1.15
N LYS A 37 -6.96 0.27 -0.68
CA LYS A 37 -6.91 0.86 0.68
C LYS A 37 -6.92 -0.23 1.77
N THR A 38 -7.75 -1.26 1.62
CA THR A 38 -7.84 -2.39 2.56
C THR A 38 -6.49 -3.07 2.72
N GLN A 39 -5.90 -3.46 1.60
CA GLN A 39 -4.66 -4.21 1.59
C GLN A 39 -3.45 -3.36 2.00
N LEU A 40 -3.45 -2.07 1.66
CA LEU A 40 -2.46 -1.11 2.15
C LEU A 40 -2.51 -0.99 3.67
N LEU A 41 -3.70 -0.98 4.27
CA LEU A 41 -3.87 -0.90 5.72
C LEU A 41 -3.35 -2.17 6.40
N ILE A 42 -3.67 -3.36 5.88
CA ILE A 42 -3.16 -4.64 6.38
C ILE A 42 -1.63 -4.64 6.32
N ASN A 43 -1.05 -4.20 5.21
CA ASN A 43 0.39 -4.10 5.08
C ASN A 43 1.01 -3.16 6.12
N LYS A 44 0.44 -1.97 6.32
CA LYS A 44 0.91 -1.02 7.34
C LYS A 44 0.76 -1.52 8.77
N GLN A 45 -0.25 -2.36 9.04
CA GLN A 45 -0.43 -2.99 10.35
C GLN A 45 0.55 -4.14 10.59
N ALA A 46 0.87 -4.92 9.55
CA ALA A 46 1.79 -6.05 9.63
C ALA A 46 3.26 -5.63 9.62
N THR A 47 3.59 -4.53 8.96
CA THR A 47 4.94 -3.96 8.95
C THR A 47 5.25 -3.36 10.32
N GLY A 48 6.10 -4.03 11.11
CA GLY A 48 6.49 -3.64 12.47
C GLY A 48 7.35 -2.36 12.59
N ARG A 49 7.32 -1.48 11.58
CA ARG A 49 8.00 -0.19 11.61
C ARG A 49 7.19 0.78 12.46
N ALA A 50 7.81 1.36 13.48
CA ALA A 50 7.15 2.26 14.43
C ALA A 50 6.40 3.45 13.78
N LYS A 51 6.75 3.83 12.55
CA LYS A 51 6.10 4.89 11.78
C LYS A 51 4.81 4.43 11.08
N ASP A 52 4.73 3.17 10.66
CA ASP A 52 3.56 2.60 9.97
C ASP A 52 2.35 2.41 10.92
N ARG A 53 2.64 2.18 12.22
CA ARG A 53 1.81 2.50 13.41
C ARG A 53 0.80 3.63 13.19
N ASN A 54 1.37 4.83 13.05
CA ASN A 54 0.63 6.08 13.04
C ASN A 54 -0.06 6.33 11.70
N ASP A 55 0.53 5.86 10.59
CA ASP A 55 -0.10 5.96 9.27
C ASP A 55 -1.36 5.08 9.18
N ALA A 56 -1.36 3.89 9.79
CA ALA A 56 -2.54 3.04 9.85
C ALA A 56 -3.68 3.68 10.65
N LEU A 57 -3.35 4.35 11.77
CA LEU A 57 -4.33 5.09 12.57
C LEU A 57 -4.89 6.30 11.80
N TRP A 58 -4.05 7.07 11.11
CA TRP A 58 -4.48 8.17 10.25
C TRP A 58 -5.43 7.72 9.14
N LEU A 59 -5.14 6.60 8.48
CA LEU A 59 -5.99 6.05 7.41
C LEU A 59 -7.35 5.51 7.92
N GLN A 60 -7.44 5.15 9.19
CA GLN A 60 -8.68 4.71 9.86
C GLN A 60 -9.54 5.88 10.34
N ASP A 61 -8.92 6.99 10.76
CA ASP A 61 -9.60 8.16 11.33
C ASP A 61 -10.24 9.07 10.26
N GLU A 62 -9.85 8.93 8.99
CA GLU A 62 -10.42 9.65 7.84
C GLU A 62 -11.83 9.13 7.39
N GLN A 63 -12.63 8.60 8.33
CA GLN A 63 -14.02 8.14 8.12
C GLN A 63 -15.05 9.24 8.38
#